data_AF-A0A9J6F0A4-F1
#
_entry.id   AF-A0A9J6F0A4-F1
#
_cell.length_a   1.000
_cell.length_b   1.000
_cell.length_c   1.000
_cell.angle_alpha   90.00
_cell.angle_beta   90.00
_cell.angle_gamma   90.00
#
_symmetry.space_group_name_H-M   'P 1'
#
loop_
_entity.id
_entity.type
_entity.pdbx_description
1 polymer ?
#
loop_
_entity_poly.entity_id
_entity_poly.type
_entity_poly.pdbx_seq_one_letter_code
_entity_poly.pdbx_strand_id
1 'polypeptide(L)'
;MDHLPKAPITVERLLTTCCDLRGIPKKIFLRTLAEFTAETSEKRRLLELSSREGSKDYMRFILEGRNTFLDVLRAFPSCKPPLASLLEHLPRLLPRYYSVCSWSSQDGSVPRRFRILYKRCLDTWM
;
A
#
# COMPACT_ATOMS: atom_id res chain seq x y z
N MET A 1 10.12 -13.53 2.36
CA MET A 1 10.26 -12.06 2.54
C MET A 1 11.31 -11.55 1.56
N ASP A 2 11.15 -11.80 0.26
CA ASP A 2 12.28 -11.71 -0.69
C ASP A 2 12.41 -10.34 -1.38
N HIS A 3 11.58 -9.38 -0.99
CA HIS A 3 11.56 -8.03 -1.56
C HIS A 3 12.23 -6.97 -0.69
N LEU A 4 12.58 -7.30 0.55
CA LEU A 4 13.24 -6.38 1.47
C LEU A 4 14.75 -6.32 1.17
N PRO A 5 15.37 -5.13 1.25
CA PRO A 5 16.80 -5.00 1.05
C PRO A 5 17.58 -5.75 2.15
N LYS A 6 18.68 -6.40 1.75
CA LYS A 6 19.55 -7.16 2.67
C LYS A 6 20.50 -6.26 3.46
N ALA A 7 20.73 -5.03 2.99
CA ALA A 7 21.54 -4.03 3.66
C ALA A 7 20.71 -3.20 4.65
N PRO A 8 21.30 -2.69 5.74
CA PRO A 8 20.59 -1.81 6.67
C PRO A 8 20.15 -0.53 5.95
N ILE A 9 18.87 -0.19 6.10
CA ILE A 9 18.28 1.04 5.56
C ILE A 9 17.37 1.69 6.61
N THR A 10 17.12 2.98 6.46
CA THR A 10 16.17 3.68 7.32
C THR A 10 14.73 3.20 7.07
N VAL A 11 13.91 3.24 8.13
CA VAL A 11 12.48 2.87 8.03
C VAL A 11 11.76 3.76 7.02
N GLU A 12 12.08 5.06 7.00
CA GLU A 12 11.55 6.00 6.01
C GLU A 12 11.83 5.55 4.58
N ARG A 13 13.09 5.17 4.28
CA ARG A 13 13.46 4.72 2.94
C ARG A 13 12.74 3.41 2.59
N LEU A 14 12.64 2.50 3.55
CA LEU A 14 11.96 1.21 3.37
C LEU A 14 10.50 1.42 2.94
N LEU A 15 9.76 2.21 3.72
CA LEU A 15 8.34 2.48 3.46
C LEU A 15 8.12 3.30 2.18
N THR A 16 9.09 4.14 1.81
CA THR A 16 9.01 4.97 0.59
C THR A 16 9.29 4.19 -0.69
N THR A 17 10.26 3.26 -0.67
CA THR A 17 10.74 2.62 -1.91
C THR A 17 10.40 1.15 -2.08
N CYS A 18 10.08 0.44 -0.99
CA CYS A 18 9.94 -1.02 -1.03
C CYS A 18 8.50 -1.50 -0.82
N CYS A 19 7.67 -0.74 -0.11
CA CYS A 19 6.34 -1.16 0.32
C CYS A 19 5.24 -0.31 -0.35
N ASP A 20 4.16 -0.97 -0.76
CA ASP A 20 2.98 -0.26 -1.28
C ASP A 20 1.94 -0.05 -0.18
N LEU A 21 1.96 1.15 0.41
CA LEU A 21 1.01 1.58 1.44
C LEU A 21 -0.38 1.93 0.89
N ARG A 22 -0.49 2.15 -0.42
CA ARG A 22 -1.76 2.48 -1.09
C ARG A 22 -2.48 1.24 -1.61
N GLY A 23 -1.92 0.06 -1.39
CA GLY A 23 -2.57 -1.20 -1.71
C GLY A 23 -3.87 -1.38 -0.91
N ILE A 24 -4.76 -2.21 -1.46
CA ILE A 24 -5.98 -2.61 -0.78
C ILE A 24 -5.62 -3.71 0.25
N PRO A 25 -5.94 -3.51 1.54
CA PRO A 25 -5.62 -4.47 2.59
C PRO A 25 -6.46 -5.75 2.45
N LYS A 26 -5.82 -6.91 2.59
CA LYS A 26 -6.51 -8.21 2.58
C LYS A 26 -7.17 -8.50 3.92
N LYS A 27 -8.19 -9.36 3.96
CA LYS A 27 -8.85 -9.79 5.21
C LYS A 27 -7.89 -10.35 6.27
N ILE A 28 -6.84 -11.06 5.84
CA ILE A 28 -5.82 -11.59 6.76
C ILE A 28 -5.07 -10.47 7.50
N PHE A 29 -4.80 -9.35 6.83
CA PHE A 29 -4.17 -8.19 7.46
C PHE A 29 -5.07 -7.59 8.54
N LEU A 30 -6.38 -7.45 8.27
CA LEU A 30 -7.35 -6.96 9.26
C LEU A 30 -7.44 -7.85 10.49
N ARG A 31 -7.36 -9.17 10.31
CA ARG A 31 -7.30 -10.13 11.42
C ARG A 31 -6.04 -9.92 12.27
N THR A 32 -4.87 -9.82 11.63
CA THR A 32 -3.61 -9.56 12.33
C THR A 32 -3.66 -8.24 13.09
N LEU A 33 -4.21 -7.17 12.49
CA LEU A 33 -4.37 -5.88 13.17
C LEU A 33 -5.22 -5.97 14.44
N ALA A 34 -6.26 -6.80 14.45
CA ALA A 34 -7.11 -6.99 15.62
C ALA A 34 -6.33 -7.51 16.85
N GLU A 35 -5.24 -8.25 16.65
CA GLU A 35 -4.38 -8.74 17.74
C GLU A 35 -3.57 -7.61 18.39
N PHE A 36 -3.21 -6.58 17.61
CA PHE A 36 -2.44 -5.41 18.04
C PHE A 36 -3.31 -4.19 18.37
N THR A 37 -4.61 -4.40 18.56
CA THR A 37 -5.58 -3.34 18.87
C THR A 37 -5.94 -3.39 20.35
N ALA A 38 -5.72 -2.28 21.05
CA ALA A 38 -5.97 -2.18 22.49
C ALA A 38 -7.45 -1.96 22.82
N GLU A 39 -8.16 -1.19 21.99
CA GLU A 39 -9.57 -0.87 22.22
C GLU A 39 -10.48 -2.05 21.79
N THR A 40 -11.38 -2.46 22.68
CA THR A 40 -12.20 -3.66 22.48
C THR A 40 -13.21 -3.46 21.35
N SER A 41 -13.77 -2.25 21.22
CA SER A 41 -14.70 -1.91 20.15
C SER A 41 -14.04 -1.93 18.75
N GLU A 42 -12.86 -1.32 18.61
CA GLU A 42 -12.06 -1.35 17.38
C GLU A 42 -11.63 -2.78 17.02
N LYS A 43 -11.16 -3.55 18.01
CA LYS A 43 -10.76 -4.95 17.84
C LYS A 43 -11.93 -5.80 17.33
N ARG A 44 -13.11 -5.66 17.94
CA ARG A 44 -14.31 -6.36 17.50
C ARG A 44 -14.66 -6.00 16.06
N ARG A 45 -14.59 -4.72 15.69
CA ARG A 45 -14.88 -4.27 14.32
C ARG A 45 -13.89 -4.85 13.29
N LEU A 46 -12.60 -4.89 13.61
CA LEU A 46 -11.59 -5.53 12.76
C LEU A 46 -11.83 -7.03 12.59
N LEU A 47 -12.20 -7.72 13.67
CA LEU A 47 -12.55 -9.15 13.62
C LEU A 47 -13.78 -9.39 12.75
N GLU A 48 -14.83 -8.58 12.90
CA GLU A 48 -16.04 -8.62 12.05
C GLU A 48 -15.67 -8.43 10.57
N LEU A 49 -14.87 -7.43 10.23
CA LEU A 49 -14.43 -7.20 8.84
C LEU A 49 -13.59 -8.35 8.29
N SER A 50 -12.83 -9.04 9.14
CA SER A 50 -12.03 -10.20 8.76
C SER A 50 -12.84 -11.50 8.66
N SER A 51 -14.07 -11.53 9.19
CA SER A 51 -14.88 -12.74 9.29
C SER A 51 -15.55 -13.12 7.97
N ARG A 52 -16.11 -14.33 7.92
CA ARG A 52 -16.90 -14.78 6.77
C ARG A 52 -18.25 -14.04 6.69
N GLU A 53 -18.86 -13.81 7.84
CA GLU A 53 -20.15 -13.10 7.99
C GLU A 53 -20.03 -11.63 7.61
N GLY A 54 -18.92 -10.98 7.97
CA GLY A 54 -18.63 -9.58 7.61
C GLY A 54 -18.09 -9.37 6.20
N SER A 55 -18.21 -10.35 5.30
CA SER A 55 -17.70 -10.21 3.93
C SER A 55 -18.37 -9.09 3.13
N LYS A 56 -19.65 -8.81 3.42
CA LYS A 56 -20.39 -7.69 2.80
C LYS A 56 -19.86 -6.35 3.31
N ASP A 57 -19.65 -6.24 4.62
CA ASP A 57 -19.07 -5.05 5.26
C ASP A 57 -17.66 -4.78 4.77
N TYR A 58 -16.83 -5.80 4.62
CA TYR A 58 -15.49 -5.68 4.01
C TYR A 58 -15.58 -5.15 2.57
N MET A 59 -16.50 -5.66 1.76
CA MET A 59 -16.66 -5.23 0.38
C MET A 59 -17.04 -3.75 0.31
N ARG A 60 -18.01 -3.33 1.12
CA ARG A 60 -18.47 -1.94 1.18
C ARG A 60 -17.42 -0.99 1.76
N PHE A 61 -16.79 -1.37 2.88
CA PHE A 61 -15.85 -0.49 3.57
C PHE A 61 -14.49 -0.43 2.88
N ILE A 62 -13.93 -1.57 2.46
CA ILE A 62 -12.57 -1.63 1.91
C ILE A 62 -12.57 -1.49 0.39
N LEU A 63 -13.37 -2.29 -0.32
CA LEU A 63 -13.31 -2.37 -1.78
C LEU A 63 -14.01 -1.19 -2.47
N GLU A 64 -15.25 -0.89 -2.06
CA GLU A 64 -16.01 0.23 -2.63
C GLU A 64 -15.44 1.58 -2.15
N GLY A 65 -15.09 1.68 -0.86
CA GLY A 65 -14.43 2.86 -0.30
C GLY A 65 -12.98 3.06 -0.75
N ARG A 66 -12.37 2.07 -1.41
CA ARG A 66 -10.94 2.04 -1.77
C ARG A 66 -10.01 2.39 -0.60
N ASN A 67 -10.39 2.00 0.61
CA ASN A 67 -9.60 2.25 1.80
C ASN A 67 -8.27 1.49 1.72
N THR A 68 -7.19 2.24 1.78
CA THR A 68 -5.82 1.71 1.71
C THR A 68 -5.36 1.19 3.08
N PHE A 69 -4.18 0.56 3.13
CA PHE A 69 -3.55 0.19 4.40
C PHE A 69 -3.45 1.39 5.36
N LEU A 70 -3.13 2.58 4.83
CA LEU A 70 -3.02 3.81 5.63
C LEU A 70 -4.37 4.27 6.18
N ASP A 71 -5.43 4.17 5.37
CA ASP A 71 -6.77 4.60 5.78
C ASP A 71 -7.33 3.69 6.88
N VAL A 72 -7.06 2.39 6.81
CA VAL A 72 -7.40 1.45 7.88
C VAL A 72 -6.67 1.79 9.17
N LEU A 73 -5.35 2.03 9.13
CA LEU A 73 -4.59 2.42 10.32
C LEU A 73 -5.06 3.76 10.91
N ARG A 74 -5.54 4.69 10.08
CA ARG A 74 -6.14 5.96 10.53
C ARG A 74 -7.54 5.78 11.13
N ALA A 75 -8.33 4.84 10.60
CA ALA A 75 -9.68 4.54 11.10
C ALA A 75 -9.66 3.83 12.46
N PHE A 76 -8.58 3.11 12.78
CA PHE A 76 -8.39 2.37 14.04
C PHE A 76 -7.15 2.88 14.80
N PRO A 77 -7.24 4.05 15.45
CA PRO A 77 -6.09 4.70 16.09
C PRO A 77 -5.50 3.93 17.28
N SER A 78 -6.27 3.01 17.89
CA SER A 78 -5.75 2.17 18.98
C SER A 78 -4.90 0.99 18.47
N CYS A 79 -4.93 0.73 17.15
CA CYS A 79 -4.14 -0.32 16.52
C CYS A 79 -2.68 0.11 16.36
N LYS A 80 -1.78 -0.55 17.09
CA LYS A 80 -0.34 -0.25 17.08
C LYS A 80 0.47 -1.51 16.74
N PRO A 81 0.41 -1.99 15.48
CA PRO A 81 1.16 -3.17 15.08
C PRO A 81 2.68 -2.88 15.07
N PRO A 82 3.51 -3.86 15.44
CA PRO A 82 4.95 -3.75 15.26
C PRO A 82 5.28 -3.70 13.77
N LEU A 83 6.37 -3.00 13.42
CA LEU A 83 6.80 -2.82 12.04
C LEU A 83 6.99 -4.16 11.31
N ALA A 84 7.51 -5.18 11.98
CA ALA A 84 7.72 -6.51 11.41
C ALA A 84 6.41 -7.12 10.87
N SER A 85 5.35 -7.14 11.68
CA SER A 85 4.04 -7.67 11.29
C SER A 85 3.39 -6.82 10.18
N LEU A 86 3.63 -5.51 10.15
CA LEU A 86 3.16 -4.67 9.06
C LEU A 86 3.83 -5.05 7.73
N LEU A 87 5.15 -5.25 7.74
CA LEU A 87 5.94 -5.59 6.54
C LEU A 87 5.62 -6.98 5.98
N GLU A 88 5.12 -7.91 6.81
CA GLU A 88 4.67 -9.24 6.35
C GLU A 88 3.46 -9.16 5.42
N HIS A 89 2.59 -8.17 5.63
CA HIS A 89 1.35 -8.01 4.89
C HIS A 89 1.43 -6.98 3.78
N LEU A 90 2.36 -6.02 3.88
CA LEU A 90 2.54 -5.00 2.86
C LEU A 90 3.08 -5.61 1.56
N PRO A 91 2.42 -5.37 0.42
CA PRO A 91 2.92 -5.82 -0.86
C PRO A 91 4.16 -5.02 -1.28
N ARG A 92 4.99 -5.65 -2.13
CA ARG A 92 6.14 -4.99 -2.76
C ARG A 92 5.66 -3.84 -3.65
N LEU A 93 6.33 -2.70 -3.55
CA LEU A 93 6.16 -1.59 -4.48
C LEU A 93 6.65 -2.00 -5.88
N LEU A 94 5.73 -2.10 -6.84
CA LEU A 94 6.05 -2.47 -8.22
C LEU A 94 6.41 -1.25 -9.07
N PRO A 95 7.36 -1.36 -10.02
CA PRO A 95 7.61 -0.32 -11.00
C PRO A 95 6.37 -0.12 -11.88
N ARG A 96 6.12 1.13 -12.29
CA ARG A 96 5.05 1.46 -13.23
C ARG A 96 5.65 1.52 -14.64
N TYR A 97 5.09 0.75 -15.56
CA TYR A 97 5.49 0.75 -16.96
C TYR A 97 4.83 1.90 -17.70
N TYR A 98 5.60 2.57 -18.56
CA TYR A 98 5.11 3.67 -19.39
C TYR A 98 5.54 3.45 -20.84
N SER A 99 4.66 3.85 -21.77
CA SER A 99 4.99 3.84 -23.19
C SER A 99 5.97 4.97 -23.53
N VAL A 100 6.98 4.66 -24.34
CA VAL A 100 7.90 5.67 -24.85
C VAL A 100 7.22 6.42 -25.99
N CYS A 101 7.05 7.73 -25.84
CA CYS A 101 6.40 8.59 -26.84
C CYS A 101 7.40 9.39 -27.69
N SER A 102 8.69 9.09 -27.58
CA SER A 102 9.77 9.81 -28.28
C SER A 102 10.63 8.85 -29.09
N TRP A 103 10.89 9.24 -30.34
CA TRP A 103 11.90 8.62 -31.20
C TRP A 103 13.14 9.51 -31.24
N SER A 104 14.33 8.93 -31.06
CA SER A 104 15.60 9.63 -31.30
C SER A 104 16.29 8.98 -32.49
N SER A 105 16.61 9.75 -33.53
CA SER A 105 17.43 9.29 -34.64
C SER A 105 18.81 8.84 -34.14
N GLN A 106 19.36 7.81 -34.78
CA GLN A 106 20.61 7.11 -34.42
C GLN A 106 21.90 7.94 -34.55
N ASP A 107 21.79 9.26 -34.64
CA ASP A 107 22.97 10.12 -34.72
C ASP A 107 23.58 10.28 -33.31
N GLY A 108 24.81 9.83 -33.14
CA GLY A 108 25.53 9.77 -31.85
C GLY A 108 25.87 11.14 -31.25
N SER A 109 25.49 12.21 -31.95
CA SER A 109 25.71 13.61 -31.58
C SER A 109 24.71 14.13 -30.53
N VAL A 110 23.54 13.49 -30.35
CA VAL A 110 22.47 13.97 -29.46
C VAL A 110 22.25 13.04 -28.25
N PRO A 111 22.18 13.55 -27.01
CA PRO A 111 21.92 12.72 -25.83
C PRO A 111 20.53 12.06 -25.92
N ARG A 112 20.49 10.74 -25.66
CA ARG A 112 19.25 9.94 -25.67
C ARG A 112 18.29 10.45 -24.60
N ARG A 113 17.17 11.04 -25.03
CA ARG A 113 16.14 11.58 -24.16
C ARG A 113 14.85 10.77 -24.29
N PHE A 114 14.45 10.09 -23.23
CA PHE A 114 13.14 9.44 -23.16
C PHE A 114 12.08 10.44 -22.68
N ARG A 115 10.99 10.57 -23.43
CA ARG A 115 9.80 11.31 -22.99
C ARG A 115 8.70 10.34 -22.63
N ILE A 116 8.18 10.49 -21.42
CA ILE A 116 7.06 9.71 -20.90
C ILE A 116 5.87 10.66 -20.76
N LEU A 117 4.76 10.34 -21.43
CA LEU A 117 3.48 10.99 -21.18
C LEU A 117 2.74 10.19 -20.10
N TYR A 118 2.34 10.87 -19.03
CA TYR A 118 1.49 10.28 -18.01
C TYR A 118 0.40 11.27 -17.62
N LYS A 119 -0.81 10.75 -17.39
CA LYS A 119 -1.85 11.53 -16.74
C LYS A 119 -1.52 11.57 -15.25
N ARG A 120 -1.26 12.76 -14.73
CA ARG A 120 -1.24 12.95 -13.28
C ARG A 120 -2.69 12.79 -12.80
N CYS A 121 -2.97 11.72 -12.06
CA CYS A 121 -4.17 11.68 -11.24
C CYS A 121 -3.91 12.69 -10.12
N LEU A 122 -4.41 13.91 -10.29
CA LEU A 122 -4.55 14.83 -9.17
C LEU A 122 -5.71 14.27 -8.34
N ASP A 123 -5.43 13.26 -7.53
CA ASP A 123 -6.33 12.96 -6.42
C ASP A 123 -6.23 14.18 -5.50
N THR A 124 -7.24 15.04 -5.62
CA THR A 124 -7.46 16.20 -4.78
C THR A 124 -7.41 15.74 -3.34
N TRP A 125 -6.34 16.11 -2.65
CA TRP A 125 -6.30 16.11 -1.20
C TRP A 125 -7.24 17.21 -0.71
N MET A 126 -8.47 16.84 -0.35
CA MET A 126 -9.34 17.54 0.60
C MET A 126 -10.20 16.51 1.31
#